data_AF-A0A3M7R3U0-F1
#
_entry.id   AF-A0A3M7R3U0-F1
#
_cell.length_a   1.000
_cell.length_b   1.000
_cell.length_c   1.000
_cell.angle_alpha   90.00
_cell.angle_beta   90.00
_cell.angle_gamma   90.00
#
_symmetry.space_group_name_H-M   'P 1'
#
loop_
_entity.id
_entity.type
_entity.pdbx_description
1 polymer ?
#
loop_
_entity_poly.entity_id
_entity_poly.type
_entity_poly.pdbx_seq_one_letter_code
_entity_poly.pdbx_strand_id
1 'polypeptide(L)' 'INTLKQLKNIAKKLLRGYALWTDTTTNDVYMFSYKEKRFIKVDESTYNDLYNECDTIQEI' A
#
# COMPACT_ATOMS: atom_id res chain seq x y z
N ILE A 1 20.29 0.48 -24.76
CA ILE A 1 19.28 -0.16 -23.87
C ILE A 1 19.67 0.25 -22.43
N ASN A 2 18.95 1.02 -21.62
CA ASN A 2 17.61 1.59 -21.72
C ASN A 2 17.39 2.58 -20.54
N THR A 3 18.15 3.69 -20.48
CA THR A 3 18.09 4.67 -19.37
C THR A 3 16.67 5.21 -19.17
N LEU A 4 15.93 5.42 -20.27
CA LEU A 4 14.52 5.82 -20.23
C LEU A 4 13.59 4.75 -19.62
N LYS A 5 13.82 3.46 -19.90
CA LYS A 5 13.04 2.36 -19.27
C LYS A 5 13.41 2.18 -17.80
N GLN A 6 14.66 2.42 -17.41
CA GLN A 6 15.07 2.44 -16.00
C GLN A 6 14.40 3.59 -15.25
N LEU A 7 14.43 4.82 -15.78
CA LEU A 7 13.73 5.97 -15.19
C LEU A 7 12.22 5.74 -15.08
N LYS A 8 11.59 5.17 -16.12
CA LYS A 8 10.16 4.83 -16.09
C LYS A 8 9.84 3.75 -15.04
N ASN A 9 10.74 2.80 -14.81
CA ASN A 9 10.58 1.78 -13.79
C ASN A 9 10.81 2.33 -12.37
N ILE A 10 11.76 3.27 -12.20
CA ILE A 10 11.97 4.01 -10.94
C ILE A 10 10.72 4.85 -10.63
N ALA A 11 10.24 5.64 -11.58
CA ALA A 11 9.03 6.45 -11.41
C ALA A 11 7.79 5.62 -11.09
N LYS A 12 7.63 4.44 -11.71
CA LYS A 12 6.55 3.50 -11.36
C LYS A 12 6.71 2.89 -9.96
N LYS A 13 7.94 2.69 -9.48
CA LYS A 13 8.20 2.19 -8.12
C LYS A 13 7.94 3.25 -7.06
N LEU A 14 8.14 4.53 -7.39
CA LEU A 14 7.84 5.66 -6.50
C LEU A 14 6.33 5.91 -6.33
N LEU A 15 5.47 5.32 -7.16
CA LEU A 15 4.03 5.54 -7.13
C LEU A 15 3.29 4.22 -6.89
N ARG A 16 3.13 3.87 -5.62
CA ARG A 16 2.26 2.75 -5.21
C ARG A 16 0.92 3.32 -4.77
N GLY A 17 -0.13 2.96 -5.50
CA GLY A 17 -1.50 3.27 -5.07
C GLY A 17 -1.90 2.37 -3.92
N TYR A 18 -2.74 2.87 -3.02
CA TYR A 18 -3.37 2.05 -1.98
C TYR A 18 -4.88 2.17 -2.11
N ALA A 19 -5.56 1.03 -1.95
CA ALA A 19 -7.01 0.97 -1.99
C ALA A 19 -7.56 0.94 -0.57
N LEU A 20 -8.48 1.86 -0.28
CA LEU A 20 -9.23 1.93 0.97
C LEU A 20 -10.69 1.60 0.70
N TRP A 21 -11.28 0.84 1.60
CA TRP A 21 -12.71 0.56 1.62
C TRP A 21 -13.28 0.95 2.97
N THR A 22 -14.27 1.83 2.96
CA THR A 22 -14.99 2.28 4.17
C THR A 22 -16.37 1.61 4.21
N ASP A 23 -16.67 0.89 5.28
CA ASP A 23 -18.01 0.39 5.57
C ASP A 23 -18.73 1.40 6.49
N THR A 24 -19.77 2.03 5.97
CA THR A 24 -20.55 3.05 6.69
C THR A 24 -21.61 2.45 7.62
N THR A 25 -21.86 1.14 7.53
CA THR A 25 -22.80 0.44 8.41
C THR A 25 -22.15 0.12 9.75
N THR A 26 -20.88 -0.27 9.72
CA THR A 26 -20.09 -0.65 10.91
C THR A 26 -19.10 0.42 11.35
N ASN A 27 -18.93 1.50 10.56
CA ASN A 27 -17.88 2.51 10.71
C ASN A 27 -16.45 1.93 10.65
N ASP A 28 -16.28 0.84 9.93
CA ASP A 28 -14.98 0.19 9.77
C ASP A 28 -14.26 0.70 8.51
N VAL A 29 -12.94 0.76 8.60
CA VAL A 29 -12.05 1.06 7.47
C VAL A 29 -11.22 -0.18 7.17
N TYR A 30 -11.04 -0.47 5.89
CA TYR A 30 -10.22 -1.56 5.40
C TYR A 30 -9.20 -1.02 4.41
N MET A 31 -8.00 -1.59 4.43
CA MET A 31 -6.95 -1.32 3.45
C MET A 31 -6.60 -2.60 2.71
N PHE A 32 -6.34 -2.51 1.41
CA PHE A 32 -5.80 -3.64 0.65
C PHE A 32 -4.34 -3.89 1.03
N SER A 33 -4.06 -5.02 1.68
CA SER A 33 -2.69 -5.47 1.93
C SER A 33 -2.14 -6.12 0.66
N TYR A 34 -0.97 -5.65 0.25
CA TYR A 34 -0.23 -6.25 -0.86
C TYR A 34 0.46 -7.54 -0.47
N LYS A 35 0.79 -7.70 0.82
CA LYS A 35 1.37 -8.92 1.38
C LYS A 35 0.32 -10.03 1.41
N GLU A 36 -0.84 -9.77 2.01
CA GLU A 36 -1.91 -10.75 2.22
C GLU A 36 -2.87 -10.90 1.01
N LYS A 37 -2.75 -10.01 0.01
CA LYS A 37 -3.59 -9.99 -1.21
C LYS A 37 -5.11 -9.89 -0.94
N ARG A 38 -5.49 -9.19 0.13
CA ARG A 38 -6.88 -9.00 0.55
C ARG A 38 -7.06 -7.70 1.32
N PHE A 39 -8.31 -7.29 1.52
CA PHE A 39 -8.66 -6.22 2.43
C PHE A 39 -8.51 -6.68 3.89
N ILE A 40 -7.85 -5.86 4.69
CA ILE A 40 -7.63 -6.04 6.12
C ILE A 40 -8.26 -4.85 6.84
N LYS A 41 -9.02 -5.09 7.90
CA LYS A 41 -9.58 -4.05 8.75
C LYS A 41 -8.45 -3.24 9.36
N VAL A 42 -8.57 -1.92 9.42
CA VAL A 42 -7.62 -1.02 10.05
C VAL A 42 -8.02 -0.85 11.52
N ASP A 43 -7.19 -1.38 12.41
CA ASP A 43 -7.32 -1.25 13.86
C ASP A 43 -5.94 -1.25 14.54
N GLU A 44 -5.90 -1.15 15.87
CA GLU A 44 -4.65 -1.13 16.64
C GLU A 44 -3.75 -2.35 16.39
N SER A 45 -4.35 -3.51 16.10
CA SER A 45 -3.62 -4.76 15.92
C SER A 45 -2.99 -4.90 14.52
N THR A 46 -3.51 -4.14 13.55
CA THR A 46 -3.14 -4.24 12.13
C THR A 46 -2.49 -2.97 11.58
N TYR A 47 -2.59 -1.85 12.30
CA TYR A 47 -2.08 -0.55 11.87
C TYR A 47 -0.60 -0.59 11.49
N ASN A 48 0.26 -1.10 12.36
CA ASN A 48 1.70 -1.10 12.13
C ASN A 48 2.09 -1.95 10.92
N ASP A 49 1.43 -3.10 10.71
CA ASP A 49 1.68 -3.96 9.56
C ASP A 49 1.33 -3.23 8.25
N LEU A 50 0.15 -2.60 8.21
CA LEU A 50 -0.31 -1.84 7.05
C LEU A 50 0.52 -0.57 6.82
N TYR A 51 0.96 0.11 7.88
CA TYR A 51 1.84 1.28 7.81
C TYR A 51 3.21 0.90 7.23
N ASN A 52 3.81 -0.19 7.71
CA ASN A 52 5.10 -0.65 7.22
C ASN A 52 5.04 -1.06 5.75
N GLU A 53 3.90 -1.57 5.26
CA GLU A 53 3.67 -1.83 3.83
C GLU A 53 3.64 -0.54 2.98
N CYS A 54 3.29 0.60 3.57
CA CYS A 54 3.39 1.93 2.94
C CYS A 54 4.80 2.48 2.96
N ASP A 55 5.52 2.28 4.07
CA ASP A 55 6.81 2.92 4.31
C ASP A 55 8.00 2.21 3.63
N THR A 56 7.88 0.90 3.33
CA THR A 56 8.94 0.12 2.65
C THR A 56 9.32 0.62 1.25
N ILE A 57 8.69 1.69 0.75
CA ILE A 57 9.04 2.36 -0.50
C ILE A 57 10.25 3.30 -0.32
N GLN A 58 10.60 3.73 0.90
CA GLN A 58 11.62 4.77 1.12
C GLN A 58 13.09 4.29 1.20
N GLU A 59 13.38 2.99 1.31
CA GLU A 59 14.74 2.47 1.59
C GLU A 59 15.57 2.03 0.36
N ILE A 60 15.36 2.59 -0.85
CA ILE A 60 16.21 2.25 -2.03
C ILE A 60 16.65 3.49 -2.81
#